data_AF-A0A4Q2Y9B7-F1
#
_entry.id   AF-A0A4Q2Y9B7-F1
#
_cell.length_a   1.000
_cell.length_b   1.000
_cell.length_c   1.000
_cell.angle_alpha   90.00
_cell.angle_beta   90.00
_cell.angle_gamma   90.00
#
_symmetry.space_group_name_H-M   'P 1'
#
loop_
_entity.id
_entity.type
_entity.pdbx_description
1 polymer ?
#
loop_
_entity_poly.entity_id
_entity_poly.type
_entity_poly.pdbx_seq_one_letter_code
_entity_poly.pdbx_strand_id
1 'polypeptide(L)'
;MPTPIRDAPSRLVLAFAFLTSPLMKIKSALASLCFVSFSIITSDAAVWLGSNGNYTTAGNWTPSGNPSATTVVEINAGNATYGGNLTRSANTVISGSGTLTINGTGRMVNGSGGAAAISVSGTGGINQNGEYFIVSTNNTGSVTQTGGTVQSTVSRGWFMSDAAGSSGTYTLSGGALNVSTSGSNSTNSAYAVHIGKNSGNDLLHINGGTATFTATTTDTRAYISKGAEMRIDSGSATFNNFRFFIVGRDADVGSTSDLAVNGGSLSLTGLAANGAFVVGGRNDGRVTLNDGSITVSGAAMWLGDAEASSTTTINGSFLQNGGEMTVPTGIILSRALNSTGSYVMTDGILNTSAITIGAGSNPLFDFLGGDIYLTGDQRSILGQSWFREVEDTVATYDSISDKTHIYVVPEPGSLILAAAAAGLGVLRRRRKFEA
;
A
#
# COMPACT_ATOMS: atom_id res chain seq x y z
N MET A 1 6.30 61.38 57.80
CA MET A 1 6.36 61.01 56.37
C MET A 1 5.99 59.53 56.26
N PRO A 2 5.13 59.07 55.34
CA PRO A 2 4.03 59.74 54.64
C PRO A 2 2.68 58.96 54.72
N THR A 3 1.58 59.70 54.54
CA THR A 3 0.20 59.28 54.23
C THR A 3 -0.12 59.67 52.76
N PRO A 4 -1.35 59.47 52.20
CA PRO A 4 -2.04 58.21 51.89
C PRO A 4 -2.73 58.20 50.48
N ILE A 5 -3.37 57.08 50.13
CA ILE A 5 -4.64 56.91 49.36
C ILE A 5 -4.78 57.33 47.87
N ARG A 6 -5.28 56.34 47.09
CA ARG A 6 -6.12 56.30 45.86
C ARG A 6 -5.69 57.04 44.59
N ASP A 7 -5.60 56.28 43.50
CA ASP A 7 -6.57 56.38 42.39
C ASP A 7 -6.47 55.16 41.44
N ALA A 8 -7.62 54.69 40.96
CA ALA A 8 -7.74 53.79 39.82
C ALA A 8 -7.60 54.59 38.51
N PRO A 9 -7.32 53.96 37.36
CA PRO A 9 -8.45 53.78 36.45
C PRO A 9 -8.40 52.54 35.52
N SER A 10 -9.61 52.23 35.03
CA SER A 10 -9.95 51.71 33.70
C SER A 10 -9.37 50.37 33.22
N ARG A 11 -10.26 49.37 33.22
CA ARG A 11 -10.22 48.17 32.39
C ARG A 11 -10.18 48.56 30.91
N LEU A 12 -9.12 48.16 30.21
CA LEU A 12 -9.11 48.09 28.74
C LEU A 12 -9.54 46.66 28.35
N VAL A 13 -10.77 46.52 27.88
CA VAL A 13 -11.25 45.30 27.22
C VAL A 13 -10.72 45.33 25.79
N LEU A 14 -9.70 44.55 25.49
CA LEU A 14 -9.26 44.32 24.13
C LEU A 14 -10.12 43.19 23.55
N ALA A 15 -11.16 43.58 22.80
CA ALA A 15 -11.92 42.66 21.98
C ALA A 15 -11.04 42.20 20.80
N PHE A 16 -10.47 41.00 20.88
CA PHE A 16 -9.93 40.33 19.70
C PHE A 16 -11.11 39.76 18.92
N ALA A 17 -11.53 40.49 17.88
CA ALA A 17 -12.37 39.96 16.84
C ALA A 17 -11.58 38.88 16.07
N PHE A 18 -11.96 37.62 16.27
CA PHE A 18 -11.58 36.54 15.37
C PHE A 18 -12.27 36.79 14.02
N LEU A 19 -11.57 37.44 13.08
CA LEU A 19 -11.85 37.23 11.66
C LEU A 19 -11.32 35.84 11.31
N THR A 20 -12.22 34.86 11.27
CA THR A 20 -11.97 33.56 10.66
C THR A 20 -11.98 33.72 9.14
N SER A 21 -10.81 33.94 8.55
CA SER A 21 -10.58 33.61 7.14
C SER A 21 -10.36 32.09 7.04
N PRO A 22 -10.99 31.39 6.07
CA PRO A 22 -10.67 30.00 5.84
C PRO A 22 -9.34 29.94 5.10
N LEU A 23 -8.24 29.88 5.84
CA LEU A 23 -6.96 29.43 5.31
C LEU A 23 -7.10 27.92 5.06
N MET A 24 -7.66 27.59 3.91
CA MET A 24 -7.69 26.26 3.33
C MET A 24 -6.22 25.83 3.14
N LYS A 25 -5.70 25.05 4.09
CA LYS A 25 -4.40 24.37 3.96
C LYS A 25 -4.54 23.31 2.88
N ILE A 26 -4.37 23.73 1.63
CA ILE A 26 -4.05 22.85 0.51
C ILE A 26 -2.66 22.29 0.81
N LYS A 27 -2.62 21.17 1.54
CA LYS A 27 -1.42 20.33 1.62
C LYS A 27 -1.24 19.66 0.26
N SER A 28 -0.58 20.38 -0.63
CA SER A 28 0.42 19.86 -1.55
C SER A 28 0.18 18.42 -2.07
N ALA A 29 -0.80 18.24 -2.95
CA ALA A 29 -0.69 17.28 -4.03
C ALA A 29 0.07 17.95 -5.19
N LEU A 30 1.29 18.41 -4.91
CA LEU A 30 2.23 18.71 -6.00
C LEU A 30 2.75 17.34 -6.41
N ALA A 31 2.11 16.76 -7.43
CA ALA A 31 2.64 15.65 -8.17
C ALA A 31 4.10 15.99 -8.47
N SER A 32 5.01 15.29 -7.80
CA SER A 32 6.42 15.33 -8.11
C SER A 32 6.55 14.65 -9.47
N LEU A 33 6.32 15.43 -10.51
CA LEU A 33 6.75 15.13 -11.86
C LEU A 33 8.27 15.27 -11.81
N CYS A 34 8.93 14.25 -11.23
CA CYS A 34 10.36 14.05 -11.37
C CYS A 34 10.60 13.82 -12.85
N PHE A 35 10.80 14.90 -13.60
CA PHE A 35 11.61 14.87 -14.80
C PHE A 35 12.99 14.41 -14.33
N VAL A 36 13.22 13.10 -14.41
CA VAL A 36 14.56 12.55 -14.39
C VAL A 36 15.24 13.17 -15.59
N SER A 37 16.11 14.14 -15.34
CA SER A 37 17.03 14.68 -16.33
C SER A 37 17.96 13.54 -16.75
N PHE A 38 17.55 12.77 -17.75
CA PHE A 38 18.42 11.78 -18.34
C PHE A 38 19.54 12.53 -19.06
N SER A 39 20.76 12.46 -18.51
CA SER A 39 21.94 12.59 -19.34
C SER A 39 21.81 11.52 -20.42
N ILE A 40 21.64 11.94 -21.68
CA ILE A 40 21.71 11.06 -22.84
C ILE A 40 23.18 10.63 -22.94
N ILE A 41 23.55 9.65 -22.11
CA ILE A 41 24.75 8.86 -22.38
C ILE A 41 24.32 7.96 -23.54
N THR A 42 24.76 8.32 -24.74
CA THR A 42 24.73 7.45 -25.91
C THR A 42 25.71 6.29 -25.67
N SER A 43 25.40 5.40 -24.72
CA SER A 43 25.94 4.05 -24.79
C SER A 43 25.10 3.34 -25.83
N ASP A 44 25.70 2.89 -26.92
CA ASP A 44 25.02 2.03 -27.90
C ASP A 44 24.34 0.89 -27.13
N ALA A 45 23.01 0.83 -27.24
CA ALA A 45 22.25 -0.22 -26.61
C ALA A 45 22.63 -1.56 -27.26
N ALA A 46 22.83 -2.59 -26.44
CA ALA A 46 22.91 -3.95 -26.94
C ALA A 46 21.48 -4.46 -27.21
N VAL A 47 21.18 -4.66 -28.49
CA VAL A 47 19.88 -5.10 -28.98
C VAL A 47 19.91 -6.60 -29.21
N TRP A 48 18.97 -7.32 -28.61
CA TRP A 48 18.79 -8.75 -28.83
C TRP A 48 18.23 -9.03 -30.23
N LEU A 49 18.83 -9.97 -30.96
CA LEU A 49 18.49 -10.24 -32.36
C LEU A 49 17.21 -11.08 -32.57
N GLY A 50 16.39 -11.24 -31.53
CA GLY A 50 15.02 -11.76 -31.66
C GLY A 50 14.87 -13.28 -31.68
N SER A 51 15.94 -14.06 -31.57
CA SER A 51 15.90 -15.54 -31.50
C SER A 51 15.83 -16.05 -30.05
N ASN A 52 15.58 -17.34 -29.85
CA ASN A 52 15.77 -17.97 -28.55
C ASN A 52 17.24 -18.33 -28.37
N GLY A 53 17.86 -17.90 -27.29
CA GLY A 53 19.30 -18.10 -27.12
C GLY A 53 19.84 -17.74 -25.74
N ASN A 54 21.13 -17.99 -25.56
CA ASN A 54 21.83 -17.63 -24.34
C ASN A 54 22.23 -16.14 -24.38
N TYR A 55 21.90 -15.42 -23.32
CA TYR A 55 22.22 -14.02 -23.09
C TYR A 55 23.74 -13.76 -23.13
N THR A 56 24.59 -14.75 -22.83
CA THR A 56 26.06 -14.63 -22.88
C THR A 56 26.68 -15.06 -24.21
N THR A 57 25.88 -15.25 -25.26
CA THR A 57 26.40 -15.54 -26.60
C THR A 57 26.46 -14.24 -27.40
N ALA A 58 27.67 -13.77 -27.70
CA ALA A 58 27.92 -12.49 -28.34
C ALA A 58 27.17 -12.30 -29.67
N GLY A 59 27.04 -13.38 -30.46
CA GLY A 59 26.33 -13.36 -31.75
C GLY A 59 24.81 -13.19 -31.66
N ASN A 60 24.23 -13.18 -30.46
CA ASN A 60 22.81 -12.88 -30.26
C ASN A 60 22.52 -11.39 -30.02
N TRP A 61 23.57 -10.55 -29.97
CA TRP A 61 23.48 -9.13 -29.70
C TRP A 61 23.99 -8.30 -30.88
N THR A 62 23.40 -7.11 -31.05
CA THR A 62 23.92 -6.04 -31.90
C THR A 62 24.17 -4.79 -31.03
N PRO A 63 25.38 -4.22 -31.04
CA PRO A 63 26.60 -4.75 -31.64
C PRO A 63 27.01 -6.10 -31.02
N SER A 64 27.73 -6.93 -31.79
CA SER A 64 28.17 -8.25 -31.31
C SER A 64 29.05 -8.11 -30.07
N GLY A 65 28.61 -8.71 -28.97
CA GLY A 65 29.28 -8.65 -27.69
C GLY A 65 28.31 -8.97 -26.56
N ASN A 66 28.83 -9.52 -25.47
CA ASN A 66 28.00 -9.77 -24.30
C ASN A 66 27.75 -8.44 -23.57
N PRO A 67 26.50 -8.05 -23.30
CA PRO A 67 26.21 -6.82 -22.57
C PRO A 67 26.81 -6.89 -21.16
N SER A 68 27.54 -5.85 -20.75
CA SER A 68 27.99 -5.71 -19.37
C SER A 68 26.85 -5.19 -18.48
N ALA A 69 27.07 -5.13 -17.17
CA ALA A 69 26.11 -4.54 -16.22
C ALA A 69 25.76 -3.07 -16.56
N THR A 70 26.69 -2.33 -17.16
CA THR A 70 26.58 -0.91 -17.49
C THR A 70 26.09 -0.64 -18.92
N THR A 71 25.91 -1.67 -19.73
CA THR A 71 25.41 -1.54 -21.11
C THR A 71 23.89 -1.48 -21.11
N VAL A 72 23.27 -0.51 -21.79
CA VAL A 72 21.80 -0.54 -22.00
C VAL A 72 21.42 -1.76 -22.83
N VAL A 73 20.34 -2.45 -22.46
CA VAL A 73 19.90 -3.70 -23.11
C VAL A 73 18.47 -3.56 -23.63
N GLU A 74 18.23 -4.05 -24.84
CA GLU A 74 16.90 -4.07 -25.46
C GLU A 74 16.55 -5.47 -25.97
N ILE A 75 15.36 -5.97 -25.60
CA ILE A 75 14.82 -7.27 -26.01
C ILE A 75 13.39 -7.06 -26.52
N ASN A 76 13.20 -7.04 -27.84
CA ASN A 76 11.92 -6.76 -28.49
C ASN A 76 11.20 -8.03 -29.02
N ALA A 77 11.92 -9.14 -29.19
CA ALA A 77 11.43 -10.43 -29.65
C ALA A 77 12.31 -11.56 -29.12
N GLY A 78 11.85 -12.81 -29.21
CA GLY A 78 12.60 -14.00 -28.79
C GLY A 78 12.78 -14.12 -27.28
N ASN A 79 13.60 -15.08 -26.85
CA ASN A 79 13.87 -15.36 -25.44
C ASN A 79 15.38 -15.36 -25.16
N ALA A 80 15.84 -14.33 -24.45
CA ALA A 80 17.20 -14.24 -23.94
C ALA A 80 17.30 -14.96 -22.59
N THR A 81 18.02 -16.07 -22.53
CA THR A 81 18.16 -16.89 -21.31
C THR A 81 19.51 -16.66 -20.63
N TYR A 82 19.50 -16.39 -19.33
CA TYR A 82 20.70 -16.20 -18.52
C TYR A 82 20.70 -17.16 -17.32
N GLY A 83 21.76 -17.96 -17.17
CA GLY A 83 21.87 -19.02 -16.15
C GLY A 83 22.60 -18.61 -14.86
N GLY A 84 22.59 -17.32 -14.50
CA GLY A 84 23.37 -16.82 -13.37
C GLY A 84 22.79 -15.55 -12.73
N ASN A 85 23.62 -14.83 -11.98
CA ASN A 85 23.25 -13.55 -11.37
C ASN A 85 23.26 -12.43 -12.41
N LEU A 86 22.08 -11.97 -12.83
CA LEU A 86 21.97 -10.83 -13.74
C LEU A 86 21.99 -9.55 -12.93
N THR A 87 23.17 -8.95 -12.85
CA THR A 87 23.39 -7.66 -12.20
C THR A 87 23.29 -6.53 -13.21
N ARG A 88 22.48 -5.51 -12.91
CA ARG A 88 22.21 -4.37 -13.79
C ARG A 88 22.54 -3.04 -13.09
N SER A 89 23.27 -2.19 -13.81
CA SER A 89 23.63 -0.82 -13.46
C SER A 89 23.36 0.15 -14.62
N ALA A 90 22.48 -0.27 -15.54
CA ALA A 90 22.03 0.46 -16.71
C ALA A 90 20.67 -0.10 -17.16
N ASN A 91 20.00 0.62 -18.06
CA ASN A 91 18.63 0.32 -18.42
C ASN A 91 18.48 -1.06 -19.11
N THR A 92 17.31 -1.68 -18.91
CA THR A 92 16.90 -2.90 -19.60
C THR A 92 15.47 -2.73 -20.08
N VAL A 93 15.29 -2.79 -21.40
CA VAL A 93 13.99 -2.58 -22.05
C VAL A 93 13.53 -3.92 -22.64
N ILE A 94 12.34 -4.34 -22.25
CA ILE A 94 11.66 -5.53 -22.74
C ILE A 94 10.35 -5.06 -23.37
N SER A 95 10.19 -5.34 -24.66
CA SER A 95 9.08 -4.86 -25.47
C SER A 95 8.61 -5.91 -26.46
N GLY A 96 7.52 -5.62 -27.19
CA GLY A 96 7.00 -6.53 -28.23
C GLY A 96 6.66 -7.92 -27.68
N SER A 97 7.34 -8.94 -28.19
CA SER A 97 7.23 -10.34 -27.70
C SER A 97 8.49 -10.80 -26.96
N GLY A 98 9.45 -9.90 -26.73
CA GLY A 98 10.73 -10.19 -26.12
C GLY A 98 10.60 -10.70 -24.70
N THR A 99 11.37 -11.73 -24.35
CA THR A 99 11.39 -12.32 -23.02
C THR A 99 12.81 -12.40 -22.48
N LEU A 100 12.99 -12.02 -21.22
CA LEU A 100 14.21 -12.25 -20.46
C LEU A 100 13.98 -13.38 -19.46
N THR A 101 14.66 -14.50 -19.63
CA THR A 101 14.58 -15.64 -18.70
C THR A 101 15.85 -15.74 -17.86
N ILE A 102 15.72 -15.72 -16.54
CA ILE A 102 16.82 -15.88 -15.59
C ILE A 102 16.57 -17.17 -14.81
N ASN A 103 17.45 -18.17 -14.93
CA ASN A 103 17.23 -19.51 -14.37
C ASN A 103 18.34 -19.96 -13.42
N GLY A 104 18.07 -21.03 -12.66
CA GLY A 104 19.02 -21.72 -11.80
C GLY A 104 19.11 -21.06 -10.43
N THR A 105 20.32 -20.86 -9.92
CA THR A 105 20.56 -20.06 -8.71
C THR A 105 20.59 -18.55 -9.02
N GLY A 106 20.07 -18.16 -10.18
CA GLY A 106 20.18 -16.80 -10.70
C GLY A 106 19.42 -15.78 -9.86
N ARG A 107 20.09 -14.68 -9.55
CA ARG A 107 19.48 -13.49 -8.93
C ARG A 107 19.26 -12.43 -10.00
N MET A 108 18.11 -11.79 -9.97
CA MET A 108 17.93 -10.52 -10.67
C MET A 108 18.25 -9.39 -9.70
N VAL A 109 19.29 -8.63 -10.01
CA VAL A 109 19.83 -7.60 -9.11
C VAL A 109 19.94 -6.28 -9.86
N ASN A 110 18.98 -5.40 -9.65
CA ASN A 110 18.94 -4.09 -10.30
C ASN A 110 19.46 -2.98 -9.36
N GLY A 111 20.01 -1.92 -9.95
CA GLY A 111 20.57 -0.78 -9.20
C GLY A 111 21.88 -1.13 -8.47
N SER A 112 22.68 -2.06 -9.01
CA SER A 112 23.92 -2.53 -8.38
C SER A 112 25.14 -1.91 -9.04
N GLY A 113 25.83 -1.00 -8.35
CA GLY A 113 27.02 -0.30 -8.87
C GLY A 113 26.70 0.92 -9.75
N GLY A 114 25.42 1.21 -9.98
CA GLY A 114 24.90 2.40 -10.65
C GLY A 114 23.38 2.37 -10.70
N ALA A 115 22.75 3.51 -10.94
CA ALA A 115 21.29 3.58 -11.09
C ALA A 115 20.84 2.78 -12.32
N ALA A 116 19.70 2.08 -12.22
CA ALA A 116 19.22 1.24 -13.31
C ALA A 116 17.69 1.14 -13.35
N ALA A 117 17.12 1.18 -14.55
CA ALA A 117 15.69 1.05 -14.78
C ALA A 117 15.38 -0.15 -15.68
N ILE A 118 14.33 -0.90 -15.33
CA ILE A 118 13.77 -1.96 -16.16
C ILE A 118 12.41 -1.50 -16.67
N SER A 119 12.19 -1.61 -17.98
CA SER A 119 10.90 -1.32 -18.60
C SER A 119 10.35 -2.57 -19.25
N VAL A 120 9.13 -2.97 -18.89
CA VAL A 120 8.42 -4.12 -19.45
C VAL A 120 7.13 -3.65 -20.12
N SER A 121 7.02 -3.92 -21.41
CA SER A 121 5.90 -3.49 -22.25
C SER A 121 5.57 -4.56 -23.31
N GLY A 122 4.41 -4.44 -23.95
CA GLY A 122 3.98 -5.39 -24.97
C GLY A 122 3.38 -6.68 -24.38
N THR A 123 3.74 -7.81 -24.96
CA THR A 123 3.20 -9.15 -24.65
C THR A 123 4.23 -10.10 -24.04
N GLY A 124 5.52 -9.81 -24.21
CA GLY A 124 6.62 -10.54 -23.61
C GLY A 124 6.80 -10.24 -22.12
N GLY A 125 8.01 -10.41 -21.59
CA GLY A 125 8.19 -10.24 -20.15
C GLY A 125 9.50 -10.71 -19.52
N ILE A 126 9.45 -10.93 -18.22
CA ILE A 126 10.56 -11.46 -17.42
C ILE A 126 10.12 -12.76 -16.78
N ASN A 127 10.92 -13.81 -16.93
CA ASN A 127 10.77 -15.07 -16.24
C ASN A 127 11.98 -15.30 -15.34
N GLN A 128 11.88 -14.89 -14.08
CA GLN A 128 12.93 -15.10 -13.09
C GLN A 128 12.59 -16.34 -12.26
N ASN A 129 13.50 -17.32 -12.27
CA ASN A 129 13.46 -18.55 -11.47
C ASN A 129 14.79 -18.69 -10.75
N GLY A 130 14.83 -18.37 -9.46
CA GLY A 130 16.07 -18.44 -8.69
C GLY A 130 15.93 -17.96 -7.26
N GLU A 131 16.98 -17.35 -6.69
CA GLU A 131 16.97 -17.03 -5.26
C GLU A 131 16.26 -15.71 -4.94
N TYR A 132 16.54 -14.68 -5.72
CA TYR A 132 16.12 -13.32 -5.43
C TYR A 132 15.69 -12.55 -6.67
N PHE A 133 14.71 -11.69 -6.46
CA PHE A 133 14.39 -10.58 -7.34
C PHE A 133 14.51 -9.29 -6.53
N ILE A 134 15.42 -8.41 -6.93
CA ILE A 134 15.74 -7.18 -6.19
C ILE A 134 15.64 -5.99 -7.15
N VAL A 135 14.73 -5.07 -6.86
CA VAL A 135 14.52 -3.86 -7.69
C VAL A 135 15.64 -2.84 -7.51
N SER A 136 16.18 -2.71 -6.30
CA SER A 136 17.28 -1.80 -5.96
C SER A 136 18.18 -2.44 -4.90
N THR A 137 19.51 -2.35 -5.04
CA THR A 137 20.45 -2.82 -4.00
C THR A 137 21.19 -1.69 -3.32
N ASN A 138 22.14 -1.04 -4.00
CA ASN A 138 22.98 0.03 -3.41
C ASN A 138 22.89 1.36 -4.16
N ASN A 139 22.05 1.44 -5.19
CA ASN A 139 21.71 2.64 -5.93
C ASN A 139 20.22 2.61 -6.28
N THR A 140 19.66 3.74 -6.72
CA THR A 140 18.28 3.82 -7.19
C THR A 140 18.00 2.78 -8.26
N GLY A 141 16.95 2.00 -8.06
CA GLY A 141 16.50 1.01 -9.02
C GLY A 141 15.01 1.14 -9.27
N SER A 142 14.59 1.02 -10.52
CA SER A 142 13.17 1.09 -10.87
C SER A 142 12.73 0.01 -11.84
N VAL A 143 11.46 -0.39 -11.74
CA VAL A 143 10.76 -1.23 -12.70
C VAL A 143 9.46 -0.52 -13.11
N THR A 144 9.26 -0.35 -14.41
CA THR A 144 8.01 0.15 -14.98
C THR A 144 7.40 -0.94 -15.87
N GLN A 145 6.20 -1.39 -15.52
CA GLN A 145 5.47 -2.41 -16.28
C GLN A 145 4.15 -1.84 -16.80
N THR A 146 4.05 -1.68 -18.11
CA THR A 146 2.84 -1.19 -18.80
C THR A 146 2.08 -2.30 -19.53
N GLY A 147 2.68 -3.49 -19.63
CA GLY A 147 2.11 -4.67 -20.28
C GLY A 147 2.93 -5.92 -19.94
N GLY A 148 2.72 -6.99 -20.69
CA GLY A 148 3.48 -8.23 -20.53
C GLY A 148 3.30 -8.92 -19.18
N THR A 149 4.18 -9.89 -18.90
CA THR A 149 4.19 -10.61 -17.62
C THR A 149 5.57 -10.57 -16.98
N VAL A 150 5.64 -10.21 -15.69
CA VAL A 150 6.82 -10.42 -14.85
C VAL A 150 6.49 -11.58 -13.92
N GLN A 151 7.03 -12.76 -14.24
CA GLN A 151 6.97 -13.96 -13.41
C GLN A 151 8.26 -14.07 -12.60
N SER A 152 8.15 -14.02 -11.28
CA SER A 152 9.27 -14.17 -10.36
C SER A 152 9.00 -15.31 -9.39
N THR A 153 9.68 -16.43 -9.59
CA THR A 153 9.67 -17.59 -8.71
C THR A 153 10.96 -17.59 -7.90
N VAL A 154 10.87 -17.19 -6.64
CA VAL A 154 12.02 -17.02 -5.74
C VAL A 154 12.03 -18.04 -4.62
N SER A 155 13.19 -18.64 -4.36
CA SER A 155 13.41 -19.53 -3.20
C SER A 155 13.76 -18.77 -1.93
N ARG A 156 14.15 -17.50 -2.04
CA ARG A 156 14.44 -16.64 -0.88
C ARG A 156 13.47 -15.48 -0.85
N GLY A 157 13.73 -14.39 -1.57
CA GLY A 157 12.92 -13.18 -1.39
C GLY A 157 12.73 -12.32 -2.62
N TRP A 158 11.66 -11.53 -2.56
CA TRP A 158 11.35 -10.50 -3.53
C TRP A 158 11.39 -9.16 -2.81
N PHE A 159 12.34 -8.30 -3.17
CA PHE A 159 12.67 -7.08 -2.42
C PHE A 159 12.64 -5.84 -3.30
N MET A 160 12.05 -4.76 -2.78
CA MET A 160 12.17 -3.44 -3.38
C MET A 160 13.57 -2.85 -3.20
N SER A 161 14.11 -2.94 -1.99
CA SER A 161 15.48 -2.55 -1.67
C SER A 161 16.25 -3.69 -0.99
N ASP A 162 17.55 -3.81 -1.29
CA ASP A 162 18.47 -4.66 -0.55
C ASP A 162 19.90 -4.11 -0.49
N ALA A 163 20.11 -3.07 0.33
CA ALA A 163 21.32 -2.70 1.08
C ALA A 163 21.09 -1.29 1.67
N ALA A 164 22.02 -0.78 2.47
CA ALA A 164 21.92 0.60 2.94
C ALA A 164 21.91 1.59 1.76
N GLY A 165 21.02 2.57 1.79
CA GLY A 165 20.95 3.64 0.79
C GLY A 165 20.30 3.29 -0.55
N SER A 166 19.72 2.09 -0.71
CA SER A 166 18.87 1.80 -1.89
C SER A 166 17.56 2.60 -1.85
N SER A 167 16.89 2.68 -3.00
CA SER A 167 15.48 3.08 -3.08
C SER A 167 14.94 2.40 -4.33
N GLY A 168 13.98 1.49 -4.11
CA GLY A 168 13.33 0.71 -5.15
C GLY A 168 11.96 1.28 -5.49
N THR A 169 11.68 1.47 -6.77
CA THR A 169 10.33 1.80 -7.24
C THR A 169 9.84 0.76 -8.24
N TYR A 170 8.67 0.19 -8.00
CA TYR A 170 7.97 -0.65 -8.98
C TYR A 170 6.63 -0.02 -9.31
N THR A 171 6.44 0.36 -10.58
CA THR A 171 5.18 0.88 -11.09
C THR A 171 4.54 -0.12 -12.05
N LEU A 172 3.39 -0.67 -11.67
CA LEU A 172 2.55 -1.53 -12.52
C LEU A 172 1.36 -0.72 -13.03
N SER A 173 1.30 -0.43 -14.32
CA SER A 173 0.15 0.23 -14.96
C SER A 173 -0.61 -0.66 -15.95
N GLY A 174 -0.07 -1.84 -16.26
CA GLY A 174 -0.73 -2.85 -17.09
C GLY A 174 0.03 -4.18 -17.09
N GLY A 175 -0.60 -5.24 -17.60
CA GLY A 175 -0.03 -6.59 -17.58
C GLY A 175 -0.18 -7.30 -16.23
N ALA A 176 0.67 -8.30 -15.99
CA ALA A 176 0.66 -9.13 -14.79
C ALA A 176 2.03 -9.19 -14.10
N LEU A 177 2.06 -8.94 -12.79
CA LEU A 177 3.20 -9.23 -11.91
C LEU A 177 2.83 -10.46 -11.06
N ASN A 178 3.53 -11.57 -11.26
CA ASN A 178 3.30 -12.81 -10.55
C ASN A 178 4.54 -13.19 -9.75
N VAL A 179 4.46 -13.11 -8.43
CA VAL A 179 5.55 -13.45 -7.52
C VAL A 179 5.17 -14.70 -6.74
N SER A 180 6.00 -15.73 -6.81
CA SER A 180 5.87 -16.95 -6.02
C SER A 180 7.10 -17.11 -5.14
N THR A 181 6.89 -17.24 -3.83
CA THR A 181 7.94 -17.46 -2.84
C THR A 181 7.88 -18.89 -2.31
N SER A 182 9.03 -19.58 -2.25
CA SER A 182 9.09 -21.00 -1.86
C SER A 182 9.94 -21.33 -0.65
N GLY A 183 10.83 -20.45 -0.23
CA GLY A 183 11.52 -20.63 1.04
C GLY A 183 10.66 -20.19 2.22
N SER A 184 10.85 -20.89 3.34
CA SER A 184 10.17 -20.62 4.60
C SER A 184 11.18 -20.43 5.72
N ASN A 185 11.12 -19.28 6.39
CA ASN A 185 11.74 -19.11 7.71
C ASN A 185 11.04 -17.95 8.44
N SER A 186 10.22 -18.27 9.45
CA SER A 186 9.50 -17.28 10.29
C SER A 186 10.36 -16.19 10.92
N THR A 187 11.67 -16.42 11.06
CA THR A 187 12.58 -15.49 11.75
C THR A 187 13.49 -14.72 10.81
N ASN A 188 13.59 -15.14 9.53
CA ASN A 188 14.56 -14.58 8.60
C ASN A 188 13.86 -13.79 7.48
N SER A 189 14.05 -12.47 7.48
CA SER A 189 13.53 -11.55 6.47
C SER A 189 14.08 -11.80 5.06
N ALA A 190 15.06 -12.70 4.90
CA ALA A 190 15.50 -13.19 3.61
C ALA A 190 14.43 -14.03 2.88
N TYR A 191 13.40 -14.52 3.57
CA TYR A 191 12.34 -15.39 3.05
C TYR A 191 10.98 -14.69 3.07
N ALA A 192 10.85 -13.61 2.30
CA ALA A 192 9.68 -12.73 2.33
C ALA A 192 9.48 -11.97 1.02
N VAL A 193 8.28 -11.40 0.90
CA VAL A 193 8.05 -10.23 0.05
C VAL A 193 8.28 -9.00 0.94
N HIS A 194 9.23 -8.14 0.59
CA HIS A 194 9.63 -7.03 1.45
C HIS A 194 9.73 -5.72 0.68
N ILE A 195 8.86 -4.78 1.04
CA ILE A 195 8.88 -3.39 0.61
C ILE A 195 9.49 -2.59 1.77
N GLY A 196 10.67 -2.03 1.56
CA GLY A 196 11.39 -1.27 2.60
C GLY A 196 12.32 -2.10 3.50
N LYS A 197 12.97 -3.16 2.99
CA LYS A 197 13.86 -4.02 3.79
C LYS A 197 15.05 -3.26 4.39
N ASN A 198 15.70 -2.43 3.57
CA ASN A 198 16.91 -1.70 3.96
C ASN A 198 16.83 -0.19 3.65
N SER A 199 15.67 0.28 3.18
CA SER A 199 15.42 1.68 2.86
C SER A 199 13.98 2.06 3.20
N GLY A 200 13.78 3.32 3.61
CA GLY A 200 12.45 3.88 3.82
C GLY A 200 11.80 4.52 2.59
N ASN A 201 12.50 4.55 1.46
CA ASN A 201 12.03 5.26 0.25
C ASN A 201 11.56 4.30 -0.84
N ASP A 202 11.19 3.07 -0.48
CA ASP A 202 10.65 2.11 -1.44
C ASP A 202 9.19 2.42 -1.77
N LEU A 203 8.81 2.23 -3.03
CA LEU A 203 7.44 2.40 -3.51
C LEU A 203 7.03 1.22 -4.40
N LEU A 204 6.00 0.49 -3.98
CA LEU A 204 5.23 -0.39 -4.88
C LEU A 204 3.94 0.32 -5.28
N HIS A 205 3.85 0.77 -6.53
CA HIS A 205 2.71 1.51 -7.06
C HIS A 205 1.97 0.68 -8.11
N ILE A 206 0.73 0.31 -7.80
CA ILE A 206 -0.19 -0.40 -8.68
C ILE A 206 -1.22 0.62 -9.17
N ASN A 207 -1.13 0.95 -10.45
CA ASN A 207 -1.96 1.91 -11.17
C ASN A 207 -2.53 1.27 -12.45
N GLY A 208 -3.02 0.03 -12.31
CA GLY A 208 -3.49 -0.82 -13.38
C GLY A 208 -2.92 -2.23 -13.29
N GLY A 209 -3.40 -3.13 -14.15
CA GLY A 209 -2.96 -4.53 -14.20
C GLY A 209 -3.30 -5.34 -12.94
N THR A 210 -2.61 -6.47 -12.80
CA THR A 210 -2.78 -7.41 -11.68
C THR A 210 -1.43 -7.80 -11.09
N ALA A 211 -1.27 -7.61 -9.78
CA ALA A 211 -0.14 -8.09 -9.00
C ALA A 211 -0.59 -9.25 -8.09
N THR A 212 0.01 -10.43 -8.26
CA THR A 212 -0.27 -11.60 -7.42
C THR A 212 1.01 -12.05 -6.74
N PHE A 213 0.99 -12.07 -5.42
CA PHE A 213 2.04 -12.60 -4.56
C PHE A 213 1.51 -13.87 -3.92
N THR A 214 2.22 -14.99 -4.08
CA THR A 214 1.85 -16.27 -3.50
C THR A 214 3.00 -16.81 -2.67
N ALA A 215 2.71 -17.18 -1.43
CA ALA A 215 3.59 -18.01 -0.64
C ALA A 215 3.19 -19.48 -0.82
N THR A 216 4.16 -20.34 -1.12
CA THR A 216 3.91 -21.79 -1.18
C THR A 216 4.00 -22.45 0.20
N THR A 217 4.46 -21.71 1.21
CA THR A 217 4.49 -22.13 2.60
C THR A 217 3.73 -21.13 3.46
N THR A 218 3.00 -21.61 4.46
CA THR A 218 2.14 -20.78 5.31
C THR A 218 2.90 -20.02 6.40
N ASP A 219 4.24 -20.08 6.42
CA ASP A 219 5.08 -19.36 7.39
C ASP A 219 5.76 -18.12 6.78
N THR A 220 5.65 -17.95 5.46
CA THR A 220 6.19 -16.78 4.74
C THR A 220 5.41 -15.52 5.10
N ARG A 221 6.06 -14.36 5.06
CA ARG A 221 5.48 -13.08 5.43
C ARG A 221 5.66 -12.04 4.32
N ALA A 222 4.74 -11.08 4.30
CA ALA A 222 4.81 -9.89 3.46
C ALA A 222 4.93 -8.66 4.36
N TYR A 223 5.82 -7.74 3.99
CA TYR A 223 6.15 -6.56 4.81
C TYR A 223 6.13 -5.27 3.99
N ILE A 224 5.62 -4.22 4.63
CA ILE A 224 5.91 -2.82 4.32
C ILE A 224 6.59 -2.23 5.56
N SER A 225 7.81 -1.70 5.40
CA SER A 225 8.67 -1.35 6.52
C SER A 225 9.44 -0.05 6.29
N LYS A 226 9.99 0.50 7.39
CA LYS A 226 10.99 1.58 7.40
C LYS A 226 10.58 2.90 6.76
N GLY A 227 9.29 3.14 6.54
CA GLY A 227 8.82 4.35 5.83
C GLY A 227 8.39 4.11 4.40
N ALA A 228 8.52 2.87 3.91
CA ALA A 228 8.14 2.54 2.56
C ALA A 228 6.63 2.58 2.34
N GLU A 229 6.25 2.70 1.07
CA GLU A 229 4.88 2.85 0.64
C GLU A 229 4.46 1.74 -0.32
N MET A 230 3.24 1.23 -0.12
CA MET A 230 2.49 0.53 -1.15
C MET A 230 1.24 1.33 -1.50
N ARG A 231 1.01 1.58 -2.79
CA ARG A 231 -0.15 2.34 -3.27
C ARG A 231 -0.87 1.58 -4.37
N ILE A 232 -2.19 1.48 -4.25
CA ILE A 232 -3.09 0.87 -5.24
C ILE A 232 -4.10 1.93 -5.69
N ASP A 233 -3.77 2.63 -6.78
CA ASP A 233 -4.65 3.64 -7.37
C ASP A 233 -5.72 3.01 -8.25
N SER A 234 -5.36 1.96 -8.98
CA SER A 234 -6.27 1.17 -9.81
C SER A 234 -5.69 -0.23 -10.03
N GLY A 235 -6.45 -1.16 -10.60
CA GLY A 235 -6.03 -2.55 -10.76
C GLY A 235 -6.22 -3.39 -9.49
N SER A 236 -5.41 -4.43 -9.34
CA SER A 236 -5.56 -5.40 -8.24
C SER A 236 -4.22 -5.89 -7.68
N ALA A 237 -4.18 -6.07 -6.37
CA ALA A 237 -3.10 -6.72 -5.65
C ALA A 237 -3.65 -7.89 -4.82
N THR A 238 -3.09 -9.08 -4.97
CA THR A 238 -3.45 -10.26 -4.17
C THR A 238 -2.24 -10.79 -3.44
N PHE A 239 -2.34 -10.98 -2.13
CA PHE A 239 -1.37 -11.71 -1.32
C PHE A 239 -2.03 -12.98 -0.80
N ASN A 240 -1.56 -14.12 -1.30
CA ASN A 240 -2.13 -15.43 -1.03
C ASN A 240 -1.18 -16.29 -0.18
N ASN A 241 -1.73 -16.99 0.81
CA ASN A 241 -1.04 -17.99 1.65
C ASN A 241 0.11 -17.46 2.53
N PHE A 242 0.16 -16.15 2.77
CA PHE A 242 1.12 -15.59 3.73
C PHE A 242 0.65 -15.84 5.17
N ARG A 243 1.58 -16.05 6.10
CA ARG A 243 1.25 -16.05 7.52
C ARG A 243 0.78 -14.67 7.96
N PHE A 244 1.55 -13.65 7.60
CA PHE A 244 1.27 -12.27 7.97
C PHE A 244 1.48 -11.36 6.77
N PHE A 245 0.60 -10.37 6.68
CA PHE A 245 0.83 -9.16 5.91
C PHE A 245 0.96 -8.02 6.91
N ILE A 246 2.11 -7.36 6.97
CA ILE A 246 2.42 -6.38 8.03
C ILE A 246 2.79 -5.04 7.42
N VAL A 247 2.11 -3.99 7.87
CA VAL A 247 2.46 -2.60 7.61
C VAL A 247 3.09 -2.03 8.87
N GLY A 248 4.37 -1.66 8.83
CA GLY A 248 5.13 -1.18 9.99
C GLY A 248 5.84 -2.30 10.78
N ARG A 249 6.65 -3.14 10.11
CA ARG A 249 7.33 -4.27 10.77
C ARG A 249 8.67 -3.92 11.43
N ASP A 250 9.58 -3.21 10.78
CA ASP A 250 10.96 -3.06 11.27
C ASP A 250 11.14 -1.79 12.12
N ALA A 251 11.88 -1.94 13.22
CA ALA A 251 11.94 -1.02 14.37
C ALA A 251 12.80 0.25 14.17
N ASP A 252 13.01 0.70 12.93
CA ASP A 252 13.69 1.97 12.68
C ASP A 252 12.76 3.11 13.12
N VAL A 253 12.92 3.50 14.40
CA VAL A 253 12.06 4.42 15.15
C VAL A 253 11.93 5.75 14.40
N GLY A 254 10.69 6.20 14.19
CA GLY A 254 10.40 7.52 13.62
C GLY A 254 10.03 7.54 12.13
N SER A 255 9.85 6.37 11.50
CA SER A 255 9.30 6.25 10.14
C SER A 255 7.93 5.58 10.18
N THR A 256 6.94 6.07 9.42
CA THR A 256 5.63 5.43 9.30
C THR A 256 5.57 4.70 7.96
N SER A 257 5.26 3.41 7.98
CA SER A 257 5.07 2.65 6.74
C SER A 257 3.62 2.79 6.27
N ASP A 258 3.42 3.06 4.99
CA ASP A 258 2.11 3.43 4.45
C ASP A 258 1.60 2.40 3.43
N LEU A 259 0.31 2.08 3.55
CA LEU A 259 -0.47 1.38 2.54
C LEU A 259 -1.68 2.26 2.16
N ALA A 260 -1.83 2.57 0.88
CA ALA A 260 -2.97 3.34 0.38
C ALA A 260 -3.73 2.58 -0.72
N VAL A 261 -5.05 2.52 -0.62
CA VAL A 261 -5.96 2.02 -1.66
C VAL A 261 -6.89 3.16 -2.06
N ASN A 262 -6.76 3.64 -3.30
CA ASN A 262 -7.41 4.84 -3.81
C ASN A 262 -8.47 4.56 -4.88
N GLY A 263 -8.74 3.29 -5.21
CA GLY A 263 -9.71 2.91 -6.24
C GLY A 263 -9.58 1.48 -6.77
N GLY A 264 -8.42 0.82 -6.58
CA GLY A 264 -8.22 -0.59 -6.93
C GLY A 264 -8.69 -1.56 -5.83
N SER A 265 -8.16 -2.78 -5.89
CA SER A 265 -8.46 -3.83 -4.88
C SER A 265 -7.20 -4.41 -4.26
N LEU A 266 -7.24 -4.62 -2.95
CA LEU A 266 -6.28 -5.43 -2.20
C LEU A 266 -7.00 -6.66 -1.62
N SER A 267 -6.52 -7.85 -1.96
CA SER A 267 -7.03 -9.11 -1.42
C SER A 267 -5.94 -9.84 -0.65
N LEU A 268 -6.15 -10.05 0.65
CA LEU A 268 -5.32 -10.86 1.52
C LEU A 268 -6.06 -12.18 1.78
N THR A 269 -5.63 -13.25 1.13
CA THR A 269 -6.34 -14.54 1.13
C THR A 269 -5.44 -15.68 1.57
N GLY A 270 -6.06 -16.76 2.07
CA GLY A 270 -5.32 -17.93 2.54
C GLY A 270 -4.38 -17.63 3.70
N LEU A 271 -4.61 -16.54 4.46
CA LEU A 271 -3.77 -16.23 5.60
C LEU A 271 -3.79 -17.42 6.59
N ALA A 272 -2.62 -17.78 7.11
CA ALA A 272 -2.51 -18.92 8.02
C ALA A 272 -3.43 -18.73 9.24
N ALA A 273 -3.89 -19.83 9.87
CA ALA A 273 -4.83 -19.77 10.99
C ALA A 273 -4.33 -18.98 12.21
N ASN A 274 -3.00 -18.87 12.39
CA ASN A 274 -2.35 -18.05 13.42
C ASN A 274 -1.74 -16.76 12.84
N GLY A 275 -2.21 -16.39 11.66
CA GLY A 275 -1.83 -15.22 10.88
C GLY A 275 -2.73 -14.03 11.11
N ALA A 276 -2.41 -12.92 10.43
CA ALA A 276 -3.21 -11.70 10.47
C ALA A 276 -2.79 -10.69 9.38
N PHE A 277 -3.69 -9.75 9.12
CA PHE A 277 -3.33 -8.45 8.59
C PHE A 277 -2.97 -7.51 9.74
N VAL A 278 -1.72 -7.07 9.81
CA VAL A 278 -1.21 -6.27 10.93
C VAL A 278 -0.86 -4.86 10.46
N VAL A 279 -1.34 -3.85 11.17
CA VAL A 279 -0.97 -2.46 10.99
C VAL A 279 -0.35 -1.97 12.29
N GLY A 280 0.92 -1.57 12.24
CA GLY A 280 1.70 -1.19 13.42
C GLY A 280 2.24 -2.40 14.18
N GLY A 281 3.32 -3.04 13.68
CA GLY A 281 3.91 -4.25 14.25
C GLY A 281 5.11 -4.01 15.18
N ARG A 282 6.26 -3.54 14.67
CA ARG A 282 7.34 -2.99 15.54
C ARG A 282 7.63 -1.52 15.27
N ASN A 283 6.92 -0.93 14.33
CA ASN A 283 7.01 0.47 13.99
C ASN A 283 5.62 0.93 13.52
N ASP A 284 5.43 2.23 13.41
CA ASP A 284 4.14 2.79 13.08
C ASP A 284 3.71 2.35 11.67
N GLY A 285 2.47 1.87 11.60
CA GLY A 285 1.82 1.46 10.37
C GLY A 285 0.60 2.33 10.12
N ARG A 286 0.41 2.70 8.86
CA ARG A 286 -0.78 3.42 8.43
C ARG A 286 -1.38 2.78 7.20
N VAL A 287 -2.69 2.61 7.24
CA VAL A 287 -3.48 2.20 6.08
C VAL A 287 -4.51 3.28 5.79
N THR A 288 -4.66 3.64 4.52
CA THR A 288 -5.70 4.54 4.04
C THR A 288 -6.52 3.85 2.95
N LEU A 289 -7.83 3.76 3.14
CA LEU A 289 -8.79 3.31 2.14
C LEU A 289 -9.64 4.53 1.72
N ASN A 290 -9.34 5.09 0.55
CA ASN A 290 -10.08 6.24 0.01
C ASN A 290 -11.25 5.79 -0.87
N ASP A 291 -11.04 4.74 -1.66
CA ASP A 291 -12.04 4.12 -2.54
C ASP A 291 -11.56 2.69 -2.90
N GLY A 292 -12.37 1.92 -3.62
CA GLY A 292 -12.05 0.55 -4.01
C GLY A 292 -12.32 -0.44 -2.88
N SER A 293 -11.47 -1.46 -2.71
CA SER A 293 -11.70 -2.48 -1.69
C SER A 293 -10.44 -3.05 -1.04
N ILE A 294 -10.56 -3.40 0.24
CA ILE A 294 -9.63 -4.26 0.97
C ILE A 294 -10.40 -5.46 1.51
N THR A 295 -9.96 -6.67 1.20
CA THR A 295 -10.53 -7.91 1.72
C THR A 295 -9.47 -8.71 2.46
N VAL A 296 -9.79 -9.12 3.69
CA VAL A 296 -8.95 -9.98 4.54
C VAL A 296 -9.70 -11.26 4.82
N SER A 297 -9.31 -12.36 4.19
CA SER A 297 -9.99 -13.65 4.31
C SER A 297 -9.18 -14.64 5.14
N GLY A 298 -9.85 -15.26 6.12
CA GLY A 298 -9.29 -16.36 6.93
C GLY A 298 -8.47 -15.91 8.15
N ALA A 299 -8.25 -14.61 8.36
CA ALA A 299 -7.54 -14.10 9.52
C ALA A 299 -8.00 -12.70 9.92
N ALA A 300 -7.82 -12.40 11.21
CA ALA A 300 -8.20 -11.11 11.79
C ALA A 300 -7.29 -9.98 11.33
N MET A 301 -7.80 -8.77 11.49
CA MET A 301 -7.02 -7.55 11.37
C MET A 301 -6.61 -7.04 12.75
N TRP A 302 -5.33 -6.71 12.92
CA TRP A 302 -4.77 -6.17 14.15
C TRP A 302 -4.27 -4.75 13.91
N LEU A 303 -4.81 -3.80 14.67
CA LEU A 303 -4.38 -2.40 14.70
C LEU A 303 -3.58 -2.18 15.97
N GLY A 304 -2.26 -2.04 15.84
CA GLY A 304 -1.34 -2.02 16.97
C GLY A 304 -1.09 -3.43 17.50
N ASP A 305 0.07 -3.99 17.16
CA ASP A 305 0.53 -5.30 17.61
C ASP A 305 2.02 -5.26 17.96
N ALA A 306 2.36 -4.38 18.90
CA ALA A 306 3.71 -4.26 19.41
C ALA A 306 4.22 -5.60 19.94
N GLU A 307 5.50 -5.88 19.69
CA GLU A 307 6.13 -7.01 20.34
C GLU A 307 6.21 -6.80 21.86
N ALA A 308 6.08 -7.89 22.63
CA ALA A 308 6.05 -7.83 24.09
C ALA A 308 7.29 -7.15 24.72
N SER A 309 8.43 -7.15 24.02
CA SER A 309 9.66 -6.49 24.45
C SER A 309 9.76 -5.02 24.03
N SER A 310 8.78 -4.46 23.31
CA SER A 310 8.80 -3.07 22.87
C SER A 310 8.74 -2.13 24.07
N THR A 311 9.66 -1.17 24.14
CA THR A 311 9.65 -0.09 25.14
C THR A 311 9.00 1.19 24.62
N THR A 312 8.68 1.23 23.33
CA THR A 312 8.03 2.35 22.65
C THR A 312 6.61 1.97 22.28
N THR A 313 5.68 2.91 22.41
CA THR A 313 4.32 2.72 21.92
C THR A 313 4.32 2.66 20.40
N ILE A 314 3.79 1.56 19.83
CA ILE A 314 3.64 1.39 18.37
C ILE A 314 2.21 1.73 17.96
N ASN A 315 2.06 2.54 16.92
CA ASN A 315 0.77 2.98 16.42
C ASN A 315 0.36 2.19 15.18
N GLY A 316 -0.82 1.58 15.23
CA GLY A 316 -1.51 1.04 14.07
C GLY A 316 -2.71 1.90 13.73
N SER A 317 -2.69 2.57 12.58
CA SER A 317 -3.76 3.48 12.17
C SER A 317 -4.43 3.03 10.87
N PHE A 318 -5.76 3.04 10.85
CA PHE A 318 -6.56 2.81 9.67
C PHE A 318 -7.50 3.99 9.44
N LEU A 319 -7.43 4.60 8.27
CA LEU A 319 -8.32 5.67 7.84
C LEU A 319 -9.16 5.19 6.66
N GLN A 320 -10.47 5.08 6.86
CA GLN A 320 -11.43 4.78 5.81
C GLN A 320 -12.19 6.05 5.43
N ASN A 321 -11.90 6.58 4.26
CA ASN A 321 -12.61 7.73 3.68
C ASN A 321 -13.67 7.33 2.65
N GLY A 322 -13.80 6.04 2.35
CA GLY A 322 -14.72 5.48 1.34
C GLY A 322 -14.45 4.00 1.11
N GLY A 323 -14.92 3.46 -0.02
CA GLY A 323 -14.68 2.07 -0.43
C GLY A 323 -15.26 1.00 0.49
N GLU A 324 -14.88 -0.25 0.26
CA GLU A 324 -15.33 -1.41 1.04
C GLU A 324 -14.16 -2.11 1.76
N MET A 325 -14.29 -2.27 3.08
CA MET A 325 -13.40 -3.06 3.90
C MET A 325 -14.12 -4.32 4.39
N THR A 326 -13.57 -5.50 4.09
CA THR A 326 -14.14 -6.79 4.52
C THR A 326 -13.14 -7.59 5.36
N VAL A 327 -13.46 -7.86 6.63
CA VAL A 327 -12.67 -8.66 7.58
C VAL A 327 -13.58 -9.63 8.34
N PRO A 328 -13.98 -10.77 7.75
CA PRO A 328 -15.01 -11.64 8.33
C PRO A 328 -14.67 -12.24 9.70
N THR A 329 -13.41 -12.25 10.09
CA THR A 329 -12.94 -12.80 11.37
C THR A 329 -12.84 -11.76 12.48
N GLY A 330 -12.99 -10.48 12.18
CA GLY A 330 -12.97 -9.42 13.18
C GLY A 330 -11.75 -8.50 13.13
N ILE A 331 -11.91 -7.33 13.75
CA ILE A 331 -10.87 -6.33 13.95
C ILE A 331 -10.53 -6.25 15.44
N ILE A 332 -9.24 -6.20 15.76
CA ILE A 332 -8.73 -6.03 17.12
C ILE A 332 -7.94 -4.73 17.20
N LEU A 333 -8.39 -3.81 18.07
CA LEU A 333 -7.76 -2.54 18.36
C LEU A 333 -6.80 -2.67 19.54
N SER A 334 -5.57 -2.17 19.39
CA SER A 334 -4.52 -2.23 20.42
C SER A 334 -4.32 -3.67 20.93
N ARG A 335 -3.98 -4.62 20.04
CA ARG A 335 -3.91 -6.05 20.39
C ARG A 335 -2.93 -6.32 21.53
N ALA A 336 -1.75 -5.73 21.46
CA ALA A 336 -0.64 -6.02 22.36
C ALA A 336 -0.33 -4.85 23.32
N LEU A 337 0.36 -5.15 24.43
CA LEU A 337 0.91 -4.12 25.32
C LEU A 337 1.80 -3.14 24.54
N ASN A 338 1.87 -1.88 24.99
CA ASN A 338 2.66 -0.83 24.32
C ASN A 338 2.27 -0.63 22.84
N SER A 339 0.98 -0.79 22.53
CA SER A 339 0.44 -0.45 21.21
C SER A 339 -0.81 0.41 21.34
N THR A 340 -1.04 1.23 20.31
CA THR A 340 -2.27 2.00 20.11
C THR A 340 -2.84 1.66 18.74
N GLY A 341 -4.04 1.08 18.71
CA GLY A 341 -4.83 0.85 17.51
C GLY A 341 -5.90 1.91 17.35
N SER A 342 -5.94 2.53 16.17
CA SER A 342 -6.97 3.51 15.82
C SER A 342 -7.59 3.19 14.47
N TYR A 343 -8.92 3.19 14.41
CA TYR A 343 -9.70 3.13 13.18
C TYR A 343 -10.55 4.40 13.09
N VAL A 344 -10.42 5.15 12.00
CA VAL A 344 -11.25 6.31 11.70
C VAL A 344 -12.03 6.02 10.44
N MET A 345 -13.36 6.10 10.51
CA MET A 345 -14.26 5.84 9.38
C MET A 345 -15.09 7.09 9.11
N THR A 346 -14.88 7.75 7.97
CA THR A 346 -15.68 8.91 7.56
C THR A 346 -16.76 8.59 6.55
N ASP A 347 -16.58 7.53 5.77
CA ASP A 347 -17.53 7.04 4.76
C ASP A 347 -17.19 5.58 4.37
N GLY A 348 -17.99 4.97 3.51
CA GLY A 348 -17.78 3.64 2.93
C GLY A 348 -18.49 2.52 3.69
N ILE A 349 -18.12 1.29 3.38
CA ILE A 349 -18.71 0.07 3.96
C ILE A 349 -17.65 -0.70 4.74
N LEU A 350 -17.97 -1.11 5.96
CA LEU A 350 -17.18 -2.03 6.77
C LEU A 350 -17.98 -3.31 7.06
N ASN A 351 -17.53 -4.43 6.52
CA ASN A 351 -18.07 -5.76 6.78
C ASN A 351 -17.11 -6.53 7.69
N THR A 352 -17.49 -6.78 8.94
CA THR A 352 -16.66 -7.54 9.88
C THR A 352 -17.50 -8.39 10.83
N SER A 353 -16.94 -9.40 11.47
CA SER A 353 -17.72 -10.15 12.48
C SER A 353 -17.87 -9.36 13.77
N ALA A 354 -16.80 -8.71 14.22
CA ALA A 354 -16.76 -7.93 15.46
C ALA A 354 -15.64 -6.88 15.40
N ILE A 355 -15.75 -5.89 16.27
CA ILE A 355 -14.69 -4.94 16.59
C ILE A 355 -14.43 -5.08 18.08
N THR A 356 -13.19 -5.39 18.45
CA THR A 356 -12.82 -5.69 19.84
C THR A 356 -11.57 -4.94 20.25
N ILE A 357 -11.38 -4.77 21.55
CA ILE A 357 -10.16 -4.20 22.13
C ILE A 357 -9.23 -5.32 22.61
N GLY A 358 -7.93 -5.10 22.48
CA GLY A 358 -6.90 -5.97 23.01
C GLY A 358 -6.30 -5.49 24.33
N ALA A 359 -5.04 -5.87 24.58
CA ALA A 359 -4.33 -5.57 25.82
C ALA A 359 -3.62 -4.21 25.83
N GLY A 360 -3.53 -3.53 24.68
CA GLY A 360 -2.83 -2.26 24.55
C GLY A 360 -3.59 -1.07 25.11
N SER A 361 -2.99 0.11 24.97
CA SER A 361 -3.53 1.35 25.53
C SER A 361 -4.35 2.11 24.50
N ASN A 362 -5.31 2.90 24.99
CA ASN A 362 -6.07 3.88 24.21
C ASN A 362 -6.63 3.36 22.86
N PRO A 363 -7.26 2.18 22.82
CA PRO A 363 -7.92 1.74 21.59
C PRO A 363 -8.97 2.78 21.19
N LEU A 364 -9.08 3.04 19.89
CA LEU A 364 -10.01 4.04 19.38
C LEU A 364 -10.66 3.58 18.08
N PHE A 365 -11.98 3.74 18.02
CA PHE A 365 -12.76 3.66 16.80
C PHE A 365 -13.58 4.96 16.68
N ASP A 366 -13.21 5.84 15.76
CA ASP A 366 -13.97 7.07 15.46
C ASP A 366 -14.87 6.82 14.24
N PHE A 367 -16.17 6.66 14.47
CA PHE A 367 -17.21 6.52 13.45
C PHE A 367 -17.84 7.89 13.14
N LEU A 368 -17.49 8.43 11.97
CA LEU A 368 -17.92 9.73 11.49
C LEU A 368 -18.91 9.65 10.31
N GLY A 369 -19.08 8.46 9.71
CA GLY A 369 -20.02 8.21 8.61
C GLY A 369 -19.84 6.84 7.94
N GLY A 370 -20.75 6.51 7.02
CA GLY A 370 -20.79 5.25 6.26
C GLY A 370 -21.66 4.17 6.91
N ASP A 371 -21.40 2.91 6.54
CA ASP A 371 -22.15 1.73 6.97
C ASP A 371 -21.24 0.66 7.57
N ILE A 372 -21.54 0.22 8.80
CA ILE A 372 -20.87 -0.92 9.44
C ILE A 372 -21.85 -2.08 9.56
N TYR A 373 -21.45 -3.26 9.08
CA TYR A 373 -22.16 -4.52 9.24
C TYR A 373 -21.34 -5.47 10.13
N LEU A 374 -21.91 -5.80 11.28
CA LEU A 374 -21.35 -6.75 12.26
C LEU A 374 -22.17 -8.05 12.26
N THR A 375 -21.52 -9.17 12.55
CA THR A 375 -22.23 -10.45 12.76
C THR A 375 -22.76 -10.55 14.19
N GLY A 376 -23.99 -11.02 14.34
CA GLY A 376 -24.68 -11.11 15.63
C GLY A 376 -25.30 -9.78 16.09
N ASP A 377 -25.95 -9.81 17.25
CA ASP A 377 -26.44 -8.61 17.94
C ASP A 377 -25.29 -7.92 18.70
N GLN A 378 -24.78 -6.82 18.14
CA GLN A 378 -23.69 -6.02 18.68
C GLN A 378 -24.08 -4.56 18.88
N ARG A 379 -25.38 -4.28 19.06
CA ARG A 379 -25.89 -2.90 19.26
C ARG A 379 -25.27 -2.21 20.48
N SER A 380 -24.77 -2.96 21.45
CA SER A 380 -24.08 -2.43 22.64
C SER A 380 -22.73 -1.77 22.34
N ILE A 381 -22.22 -1.86 21.11
CA ILE A 381 -20.95 -1.20 20.71
C ILE A 381 -21.02 0.32 20.84
N LEU A 382 -22.19 0.93 20.63
CA LEU A 382 -22.40 2.38 20.80
C LEU A 382 -22.25 2.85 22.26
N GLY A 383 -22.30 1.94 23.23
CA GLY A 383 -22.08 2.26 24.64
C GLY A 383 -20.62 2.12 25.09
N GLN A 384 -19.71 1.78 24.18
CA GLN A 384 -18.31 1.50 24.53
C GLN A 384 -17.48 2.79 24.54
N SER A 385 -16.68 3.00 25.58
CA SER A 385 -15.87 4.23 25.71
C SER A 385 -14.78 4.40 24.65
N TRP A 386 -14.42 3.31 23.94
CA TRP A 386 -13.44 3.29 22.86
C TRP A 386 -14.07 3.47 21.48
N PHE A 387 -15.40 3.38 21.38
CA PHE A 387 -16.16 3.66 20.16
C PHE A 387 -16.71 5.08 20.29
N ARG A 388 -16.35 5.96 19.36
CA ARG A 388 -16.84 7.34 19.33
C ARG A 388 -17.62 7.54 18.06
N GLU A 389 -18.89 7.85 18.22
CA GLU A 389 -19.82 8.07 17.14
C GLU A 389 -20.18 9.55 16.98
N VAL A 390 -20.59 9.94 15.78
CA VAL A 390 -21.27 11.22 15.55
C VAL A 390 -22.72 11.15 16.04
N GLU A 391 -23.30 12.33 16.30
CA GLU A 391 -24.72 12.48 16.61
C GLU A 391 -25.59 11.79 15.54
N ASP A 392 -26.74 11.27 15.95
CA ASP A 392 -27.68 10.52 15.10
C ASP A 392 -27.17 9.17 14.55
N THR A 393 -26.10 8.62 15.12
CA THR A 393 -25.70 7.23 14.86
C THR A 393 -26.72 6.25 15.45
N VAL A 394 -27.16 5.30 14.63
CA VAL A 394 -28.13 4.26 15.01
C VAL A 394 -27.52 2.88 14.78
N ALA A 395 -27.78 1.94 15.69
CA ALA A 395 -27.49 0.52 15.53
C ALA A 395 -28.78 -0.29 15.50
N THR A 396 -29.05 -0.97 14.39
CA THR A 396 -30.20 -1.89 14.23
C THR A 396 -29.71 -3.33 14.16
N TYR A 397 -30.51 -4.28 14.65
CA TYR A 397 -30.20 -5.71 14.56
C TYR A 397 -31.31 -6.41 13.79
N ASP A 398 -30.92 -7.15 12.75
CA ASP A 398 -31.80 -8.04 12.00
C ASP A 398 -31.52 -9.48 12.39
N SER A 399 -32.48 -10.10 13.10
CA SER A 399 -32.40 -11.48 13.54
C SER A 399 -32.51 -12.50 12.41
N ILE A 400 -32.96 -12.11 11.21
CA ILE A 400 -33.06 -13.00 10.05
C ILE A 400 -31.69 -13.17 9.40
N SER A 401 -30.99 -12.07 9.14
CA SER A 401 -29.63 -12.10 8.60
C SER A 401 -28.54 -12.29 9.66
N ASP A 402 -28.91 -12.24 10.94
CA ASP A 402 -28.02 -12.23 12.09
C ASP A 402 -26.93 -11.17 11.97
N LYS A 403 -27.35 -9.94 11.62
CA LYS A 403 -26.46 -8.80 11.42
C LYS A 403 -26.89 -7.58 12.21
N THR A 404 -25.91 -6.91 12.79
CA THR A 404 -26.06 -5.55 13.29
C THR A 404 -25.60 -4.57 12.22
N HIS A 405 -26.42 -3.57 11.91
CA HIS A 405 -26.11 -2.49 10.99
C HIS A 405 -26.03 -1.18 11.74
N ILE A 406 -24.88 -0.51 11.64
CA ILE A 406 -24.61 0.80 12.26
C ILE A 406 -24.44 1.81 11.13
N TYR A 407 -25.19 2.91 11.22
CA TYR A 407 -25.19 3.98 10.22
C TYR A 407 -25.62 5.30 10.84
N VAL A 408 -25.33 6.41 10.16
CA VAL A 408 -25.77 7.75 10.56
C VAL A 408 -27.10 8.07 9.88
N VAL A 409 -28.11 8.49 10.64
CA VAL A 409 -29.38 8.94 10.06
C VAL A 409 -29.20 10.38 9.57
N PRO A 410 -29.43 10.69 8.27
CA PRO A 410 -29.36 12.07 7.80
C PRO A 410 -30.40 12.93 8.50
N GLU A 411 -30.01 14.11 9.01
CA GLU A 411 -30.97 15.06 9.58
C GLU A 411 -32.13 15.30 8.60
N PRO A 412 -33.41 15.30 9.05
CA PRO A 412 -34.56 15.45 8.17
C PRO A 412 -34.51 16.69 7.24
N GLY A 413 -33.84 17.76 7.67
CA GLY A 413 -33.64 18.97 6.87
C GLY A 413 -32.76 18.78 5.63
N SER A 414 -31.79 17.87 5.69
CA SER A 414 -30.89 17.55 4.57
C SER A 414 -31.63 16.83 3.43
N LEU A 415 -32.57 15.94 3.77
CA LEU A 415 -33.41 15.20 2.81
C LEU A 415 -34.33 16.14 2.02
N ILE A 416 -34.90 17.16 2.65
CA ILE A 416 -35.76 18.15 1.99
C ILE A 416 -34.95 18.99 1.00
N LEU A 417 -33.72 19.37 1.35
CA LEU A 417 -32.86 20.18 0.47
C LEU A 417 -32.36 19.37 -0.74
N ALA A 418 -32.01 18.09 -0.54
CA ALA A 418 -31.61 17.19 -1.62
C ALA A 418 -32.79 16.91 -2.59
N ALA A 419 -34.00 16.69 -2.06
CA ALA A 419 -35.20 16.53 -2.86
C ALA A 419 -35.56 17.82 -3.65
N ALA A 420 -35.39 18.99 -3.03
CA ALA A 420 -35.60 20.28 -3.69
C ALA A 420 -34.59 20.52 -4.83
N ALA A 421 -33.32 20.18 -4.64
CA ALA A 421 -32.28 20.30 -5.66
C ALA A 421 -32.52 19.36 -6.86
N ALA A 422 -32.92 18.11 -6.61
CA ALA A 422 -33.31 17.17 -7.66
C ALA A 422 -34.56 17.63 -8.43
N GLY A 423 -35.56 18.16 -7.73
CA GLY A 423 -36.77 18.74 -8.34
C GLY A 423 -36.47 19.95 -9.23
N LEU A 424 -35.57 20.84 -8.81
CA LEU A 424 -35.13 22.01 -9.59
C LEU A 424 -34.31 21.62 -10.84
N GLY A 425 -33.50 20.56 -10.77
CA GLY A 425 -32.77 20.02 -11.92
C GLY A 425 -33.69 19.47 -13.02
N VAL A 426 -34.79 18.83 -12.64
CA VAL A 426 -35.82 18.33 -13.57
C VAL A 426 -36.61 19.48 -14.21
N LEU A 427 -36.91 20.55 -13.46
CA LEU A 427 -37.60 21.73 -14.00
C LEU A 427 -36.74 22.54 -14.98
N ARG A 428 -35.42 22.56 -14.81
CA ARG A 428 -34.51 23.27 -15.74
C ARG A 428 -34.29 22.56 -17.08
N ARG A 429 -34.53 21.25 -17.17
CA ARG A 429 -34.39 20.46 -18.42
C ARG A 429 -35.60 20.54 -19.35
N ARG A 430 -36.73 21.11 -18.91
CA ARG A 430 -37.96 21.25 -19.72
C ARG A 430 -38.12 22.56 -20.50
N ARG A 431 -37.10 23.44 -20.55
CA ARG A 431 -37.17 24.75 -21.26
C ARG A 431 -36.21 24.91 -22.46
N LYS A 432 -35.81 23.83 -23.12
CA LYS A 432 -35.02 23.89 -24.38
C LYS A 432 -35.60 23.01 -25.49
N PHE A 433 -36.87 23.21 -25.82
CA PHE A 433 -37.48 22.81 -27.08
C PHE A 433 -38.63 23.78 -27.35
N GLU A 434 -38.30 24.92 -27.95
CA GLU A 434 -39.20 25.79 -28.73
C GLU A 434 -38.39 27.04 -29.15
N ALA A 435 -37.76 26.95 -30.33
CA ALA A 435 -37.44 27.98 -31.31
C ALA A 435 -36.47 27.37 -32.34
#